data_AF-A0AAV0FHX3-F1
#
_entry.id   AF-A0AAV0FHX3-F1
#
_cell.length_a   1.000
_cell.length_b   1.000
_cell.length_c   1.000
_cell.angle_alpha   90.00
_cell.angle_beta   90.00
_cell.angle_gamma   90.00
#
_symmetry.space_group_name_H-M   'P 1'
#
loop_
_entity.id
_entity.type
_entity.pdbx_description
1 polymer ?
#
loop_
_entity_poly.entity_id
_entity_poly.type
_entity_poly.pdbx_seq_one_letter_code
_entity_poly.pdbx_strand_id
1 'polypeptide(L)'
;MPLYDCMLLLKPHIKKEALMELAIKVGKHVYGRNGVLTDVKYFGTVQLGYGIKKLDGRYFQGQMMQMTMMTPPNFNNELHYLNKEDRLLRWLLVKNRGDLQLDSSDRYEPSRTLVYQDFKGDEKEDSDDEDTDDTDDKYNKGSLF
;
A
#
# COMPACT_ATOMS: atom_id res chain seq x y z
N MET A 1 2.88 -11.61 -21.35
CA MET A 1 3.46 -10.82 -20.24
C MET A 1 2.32 -10.38 -19.33
N PRO A 2 2.46 -10.44 -18.00
CA PRO A 2 1.41 -9.97 -17.08
C PRO A 2 1.15 -8.46 -17.24
N LEU A 3 -0.12 -8.09 -17.12
CA LEU A 3 -0.57 -6.69 -17.09
C LEU A 3 -0.47 -6.14 -15.67
N TYR A 4 0.16 -4.98 -15.52
CA TYR A 4 0.30 -4.29 -14.25
C TYR A 4 -0.19 -2.85 -14.35
N ASP A 5 -0.74 -2.36 -13.25
CA ASP A 5 -1.03 -0.96 -13.01
C ASP A 5 -0.01 -0.39 -12.02
N CYS A 6 0.80 0.56 -12.47
CA CYS A 6 1.71 1.32 -11.62
C CYS A 6 1.02 2.61 -11.18
N MET A 7 0.74 2.70 -9.90
CA MET A 7 0.13 3.87 -9.26
C MET A 7 1.24 4.71 -8.63
N LEU A 8 1.31 5.98 -9.00
CA LEU A 8 2.29 6.93 -8.53
C LEU A 8 1.58 8.05 -7.76
N LEU A 9 1.90 8.16 -6.47
CA LEU A 9 1.40 9.21 -5.58
C LEU A 9 2.56 10.14 -5.23
N LEU A 10 2.48 11.40 -5.65
CA LEU A 10 3.51 12.41 -5.51
C LEU A 10 3.12 13.49 -4.49
N LYS A 11 4.11 14.22 -3.98
CA LYS A 11 3.89 15.40 -3.12
C LYS A 11 3.04 16.45 -3.86
N PRO A 12 2.21 17.24 -3.16
CA PRO A 12 1.23 18.13 -3.78
C PRO A 12 1.86 19.33 -4.52
N HIS A 13 3.05 19.77 -4.10
CA HIS A 13 3.73 20.95 -4.65
C HIS A 13 4.48 20.69 -5.97
N ILE A 14 4.55 19.43 -6.40
CA ILE A 14 5.29 19.06 -7.61
C ILE A 14 4.51 19.52 -8.84
N LYS A 15 5.20 20.11 -9.81
CA LYS A 15 4.58 20.48 -11.08
C LYS A 15 4.32 19.25 -11.93
N LYS A 16 3.27 19.31 -12.78
CA LYS A 16 2.92 18.23 -13.72
C LYS A 16 4.09 17.81 -14.63
N GLU A 17 4.97 18.74 -14.96
CA GLU A 17 6.18 18.48 -15.76
C GLU A 17 7.10 17.45 -15.10
N ALA A 18 7.38 17.59 -13.81
CA ALA A 18 8.22 16.67 -13.05
C ALA A 18 7.57 15.29 -12.88
N LEU A 19 6.23 15.24 -12.82
CA LEU A 19 5.48 14.00 -12.82
C LEU A 19 5.59 13.27 -14.16
N MET A 20 5.48 14.01 -15.28
CA MET A 20 5.68 13.46 -16.62
C MET A 20 7.13 13.00 -16.85
N GLU A 21 8.12 13.72 -16.31
CA GLU A 21 9.53 13.30 -16.36
C GLU A 21 9.72 11.92 -15.70
N LEU A 22 9.08 11.68 -14.56
CA LEU A 22 9.11 10.40 -13.87
C LEU A 22 8.37 9.31 -14.66
N ALA A 23 7.23 9.64 -15.25
CA ALA A 23 6.51 8.73 -16.16
C ALA A 23 7.40 8.30 -17.34
N ILE A 24 8.12 9.25 -17.95
CA ILE A 24 9.03 8.99 -19.07
C ILE A 24 10.17 8.07 -18.63
N LYS A 25 10.76 8.28 -17.44
CA LYS A 25 11.81 7.40 -16.90
C LYS A 25 11.29 5.97 -16.73
N VAL A 26 10.13 5.80 -16.10
CA VAL A 26 9.50 4.48 -15.95
C VAL A 26 9.19 3.87 -17.33
N GLY A 27 8.66 4.65 -18.27
CA GLY A 27 8.37 4.21 -19.63
C GLY A 27 9.61 3.73 -20.40
N LYS A 28 10.76 4.40 -20.23
CA LYS A 28 12.05 3.94 -20.80
C LYS A 28 12.47 2.59 -20.22
N HIS A 29 12.29 2.39 -18.92
CA HIS A 29 12.57 1.10 -18.28
C HIS A 29 11.64 -0.01 -18.78
N VAL A 30 10.35 0.28 -18.97
CA VAL A 30 9.37 -0.64 -19.57
C VAL A 30 9.84 -1.04 -20.98
N TYR A 31 10.13 -0.06 -21.83
CA TYR A 31 10.55 -0.29 -23.21
C TYR A 31 11.86 -1.09 -23.29
N GLY A 32 12.84 -0.78 -22.44
CA GLY A 32 14.12 -1.50 -22.37
C GLY A 32 13.99 -2.97 -21.99
N ARG A 33 12.87 -3.38 -21.37
CA ARG A 33 12.56 -4.78 -21.03
C ARG A 33 11.58 -5.44 -22.00
N ASN A 34 11.43 -4.88 -23.20
CA ASN A 34 10.45 -5.30 -24.20
C ASN A 34 9.01 -5.29 -23.65
N GLY A 35 8.75 -4.46 -22.65
CA GLY A 35 7.41 -4.21 -22.14
C GLY A 35 6.65 -3.22 -23.01
N VAL A 36 5.34 -3.20 -22.86
CA VAL A 36 4.43 -2.33 -23.60
C VAL A 36 3.64 -1.48 -22.61
N LEU A 37 3.67 -0.16 -22.80
CA LEU A 37 2.79 0.76 -22.10
C LEU A 37 1.45 0.82 -22.85
N THR A 38 0.34 0.56 -22.15
CA THR A 38 -0.99 0.54 -22.77
C THR A 38 -1.77 1.81 -22.51
N ASP A 39 -1.65 2.38 -21.30
CA ASP A 39 -2.41 3.56 -20.91
C ASP A 39 -1.68 4.40 -19.85
N VAL A 40 -1.94 5.70 -19.84
CA VAL A 40 -1.43 6.66 -18.86
C VAL A 40 -2.57 7.59 -18.46
N LYS A 41 -3.01 7.48 -17.20
CA LYS A 41 -4.09 8.29 -16.63
C LYS A 41 -3.56 9.21 -15.54
N TYR A 42 -3.95 10.47 -15.58
CA TYR A 42 -3.65 11.44 -14.54
C TYR A 42 -4.94 11.81 -13.79
N PHE A 43 -4.96 11.60 -12.48
CA PHE A 43 -6.15 11.82 -11.64
C PHE A 43 -6.18 13.21 -10.99
N GLY A 44 -5.09 13.97 -11.05
CA GLY A 44 -5.03 15.28 -10.41
C GLY A 44 -4.60 15.22 -8.95
N THR A 45 -4.97 16.26 -8.22
CA THR A 45 -4.73 16.36 -6.78
C THR A 45 -5.82 15.62 -6.03
N VAL A 46 -5.44 14.63 -5.23
CA VAL A 46 -6.33 13.81 -4.40
C VAL A 46 -6.09 14.12 -2.93
N GLN A 47 -7.17 14.11 -2.14
CA GLN A 47 -7.09 14.20 -0.68
C GLN A 47 -6.81 12.80 -0.12
N LEU A 48 -5.86 12.72 0.80
CA LEU A 48 -5.47 11.47 1.45
C LEU A 48 -6.29 11.27 2.72
N GLY A 49 -6.75 10.05 2.98
CA GLY A 49 -7.52 9.73 4.18
C GLY A 49 -6.73 9.90 5.48
N TYR A 50 -5.40 9.90 5.40
CA TYR A 50 -4.51 10.20 6.51
C TYR A 50 -3.24 10.91 6.02
N GLY A 51 -2.57 11.59 6.94
CA GLY A 51 -1.32 12.29 6.63
C GLY A 51 -0.14 11.32 6.48
N ILE A 52 0.44 11.21 5.28
CA ILE A 52 1.66 10.43 5.04
C ILE A 52 2.87 11.23 5.54
N LYS A 53 3.67 10.64 6.43
CA LYS A 53 4.90 11.24 6.96
C LYS A 53 6.09 10.97 6.04
N LYS A 54 6.82 12.02 5.66
CA LYS A 54 8.13 12.00 4.99
C LYS A 54 9.12 12.85 5.82
N LEU A 55 10.36 12.98 5.33
CA LEU A 55 11.37 13.83 5.96
C LEU A 55 10.94 15.31 6.00
N ASP A 56 10.33 15.78 4.93
CA ASP A 56 9.86 17.17 4.79
C ASP A 56 8.62 17.52 5.63
N GLY A 57 7.89 16.53 6.14
CA GLY A 57 6.67 16.75 6.91
C GLY A 57 5.57 15.73 6.68
N ARG A 58 4.33 16.09 7.06
CA ARG A 58 3.13 15.27 6.84
C ARG A 58 2.29 15.85 5.71
N TYR A 59 1.91 15.00 4.75
CA TYR A 59 1.12 15.39 3.59
C TYR A 59 -0.28 14.77 3.65
N PHE A 60 -1.31 15.62 3.57
CA PHE A 60 -2.73 15.22 3.53
C PHE A 60 -3.33 15.30 2.12
N GLN A 61 -2.56 15.80 1.16
CA GLN A 61 -2.93 15.89 -0.25
C GLN A 61 -1.74 15.41 -1.07
N GLY A 62 -2.01 14.84 -2.25
CA GLY A 62 -0.99 14.39 -3.18
C GLY A 62 -1.48 14.43 -4.61
N GLN A 63 -0.58 14.39 -5.57
CA GLN A 63 -0.93 14.22 -6.98
C GLN A 63 -0.86 12.75 -7.36
N MET A 64 -1.84 12.28 -8.13
CA MET A 64 -1.97 10.87 -8.46
C MET A 64 -1.96 10.62 -9.97
N MET A 65 -1.19 9.61 -10.38
CA MET A 65 -1.11 9.13 -11.76
C MET A 65 -1.10 7.60 -11.77
N GLN A 66 -1.64 7.00 -12.82
CA GLN A 66 -1.60 5.58 -13.09
C GLN A 66 -1.01 5.34 -14.48
N MET A 67 -0.13 4.34 -14.56
CA MET A 67 0.43 3.83 -15.80
C MET A 67 0.10 2.34 -15.92
N THR A 68 -0.62 1.95 -16.96
CA THR A 68 -0.94 0.56 -17.24
C THR A 68 0.07 0.02 -18.25
N MET A 69 0.75 -1.08 -17.90
CA MET A 69 1.84 -1.64 -18.69
C MET A 69 1.90 -3.16 -18.61
N MET A 70 2.22 -3.80 -19.73
CA MET A 70 2.59 -5.20 -19.80
C MET A 70 4.11 -5.32 -19.69
N THR A 71 4.60 -5.93 -18.61
CA THR A 71 6.04 -6.07 -18.34
C THR A 71 6.38 -7.47 -17.86
N PRO A 72 7.66 -7.91 -17.96
CA PRO A 72 8.08 -9.17 -17.38
C PRO A 72 7.93 -9.15 -15.84
N PRO A 73 7.71 -10.30 -15.18
CA PRO A 73 7.43 -10.35 -13.74
C PRO A 73 8.61 -9.90 -12.84
N ASN A 74 9.84 -9.87 -13.37
CA ASN A 74 11.02 -9.34 -12.67
C ASN A 74 10.99 -7.82 -12.49
N PHE A 75 10.07 -7.12 -13.17
CA PHE A 75 10.04 -5.66 -13.22
C PHE A 75 9.79 -5.02 -11.85
N ASN A 76 9.11 -5.70 -10.93
CA ASN A 76 8.89 -5.20 -9.57
C ASN A 76 10.21 -4.88 -8.84
N ASN A 77 11.20 -5.77 -8.98
CA ASN A 77 12.50 -5.60 -8.33
C ASN A 77 13.26 -4.39 -8.89
N GLU A 78 13.01 -4.07 -10.16
CA GLU A 78 13.63 -2.93 -10.83
C GLU A 78 13.00 -1.61 -10.37
N LEU A 79 11.69 -1.56 -10.15
CA LEU A 79 11.01 -0.33 -9.69
C LEU A 79 11.45 0.16 -8.30
N HIS A 80 12.19 -0.64 -7.53
CA HIS A 80 12.70 -0.20 -6.23
C HIS A 80 13.57 1.06 -6.29
N TYR A 81 14.12 1.44 -7.45
CA TYR A 81 14.80 2.73 -7.58
C TYR A 81 13.88 3.93 -7.30
N LEU A 82 12.56 3.80 -7.51
CA LEU A 82 11.57 4.85 -7.22
C LEU A 82 11.52 5.24 -5.75
N ASN A 83 12.00 4.37 -4.84
CA ASN A 83 12.13 4.71 -3.44
C ASN A 83 13.16 5.82 -3.18
N LYS A 84 14.08 6.06 -4.11
CA LYS A 84 15.07 7.14 -4.04
C LYS A 84 14.51 8.49 -4.51
N GLU A 85 13.38 8.50 -5.21
CA GLU A 85 12.74 9.75 -5.66
C GLU A 85 12.03 10.41 -4.47
N ASP A 86 12.63 11.48 -3.93
CA ASP A 86 12.05 12.22 -2.80
C ASP A 86 10.69 12.86 -3.13
N ARG A 87 10.46 13.14 -4.41
CA ARG A 87 9.20 13.66 -4.95
C ARG A 87 8.00 12.72 -4.72
N LEU A 88 8.25 11.43 -4.57
CA LEU A 88 7.24 10.40 -4.49
C LEU A 88 6.84 10.13 -3.04
N LEU A 89 5.54 10.21 -2.75
CA LEU A 89 4.99 9.76 -1.48
C LEU A 89 4.95 8.24 -1.44
N ARG A 90 4.34 7.62 -2.45
CA ARG A 90 4.21 6.18 -2.56
C ARG A 90 4.09 5.76 -4.02
N TRP A 91 4.67 4.62 -4.37
CA TRP A 91 4.31 3.88 -5.57
C TRP A 91 3.73 2.53 -5.19
N LEU A 92 2.87 2.01 -6.06
CA LEU A 92 2.32 0.66 -5.96
C LEU A 92 2.34 0.06 -7.35
N LEU A 93 2.78 -1.19 -7.45
CA LEU A 93 2.63 -1.99 -8.66
C LEU A 93 1.61 -3.08 -8.36
N VAL A 94 0.45 -3.00 -9.01
CA VAL A 94 -0.65 -3.93 -8.80
C VAL A 94 -0.82 -4.75 -10.07
N LYS A 95 -0.92 -6.08 -9.94
CA LYS A 95 -1.27 -6.92 -11.09
C LYS A 95 -2.72 -6.65 -11.47
N ASN A 96 -2.94 -6.21 -12.70
CA ASN A 96 -4.27 -6.03 -13.23
C ASN A 96 -4.89 -7.43 -13.44
N ARG A 97 -6.04 -7.69 -12.80
CA ARG A 97 -6.77 -8.97 -12.89
C ARG A 97 -7.90 -8.91 -13.92
N GLY A 98 -7.92 -7.89 -14.77
CA GLY A 98 -9.09 -7.45 -15.51
C GLY A 98 -9.92 -6.49 -14.67
N ASP A 99 -10.85 -5.79 -15.33
CA ASP A 99 -11.97 -5.19 -14.61
C ASP A 99 -12.65 -6.34 -13.86
N LEU A 100 -12.44 -6.39 -12.54
CA LEU A 100 -13.51 -6.82 -11.66
C LEU A 100 -14.60 -5.78 -11.90
N GLN A 101 -15.37 -5.94 -12.98
CA GLN A 101 -16.69 -5.36 -13.07
C GLN A 101 -17.30 -5.71 -11.73
N LEU A 102 -17.42 -4.68 -10.90
CA LEU A 102 -18.37 -4.65 -9.82
C LEU A 102 -19.70 -4.73 -10.55
N ASP A 103 -20.07 -5.94 -10.95
CA ASP A 103 -21.31 -6.24 -11.63
C ASP A 103 -22.37 -5.91 -10.60
N SER A 104 -22.83 -4.67 -10.67
CA SER A 104 -23.82 -4.08 -9.78
C SER A 104 -25.20 -4.58 -10.18
N SER A 105 -25.26 -5.82 -10.67
CA SER A 105 -26.39 -6.41 -11.38
C SER A 105 -26.28 -7.94 -11.42
N ASP A 106 -25.82 -8.62 -10.36
CA ASP A 106 -26.40 -9.94 -10.06
C ASP A 106 -26.10 -10.43 -8.62
N ARG A 107 -27.21 -10.55 -7.87
CA ARG A 107 -27.57 -11.61 -6.91
C ARG A 107 -26.52 -12.15 -5.93
N TYR A 108 -26.92 -12.09 -4.66
CA TYR A 108 -26.52 -13.01 -3.58
C TYR A 108 -26.12 -14.40 -4.09
N GLU A 109 -24.83 -14.72 -3.98
CA GLU A 109 -24.28 -16.07 -3.91
C GLU A 109 -22.91 -15.96 -3.19
N PRO A 110 -22.79 -16.43 -1.94
CA PRO A 110 -21.55 -16.31 -1.17
C PRO A 110 -20.63 -17.46 -1.54
N SER A 111 -19.85 -17.30 -2.61
CA SER A 111 -18.71 -18.19 -2.88
C SER A 111 -17.48 -17.38 -3.29
N ARG A 112 -17.19 -16.33 -2.52
CA ARG A 112 -15.82 -15.80 -2.42
C ARG A 112 -15.07 -16.65 -1.42
N THR A 113 -14.30 -17.60 -1.92
CA THR A 113 -13.24 -18.29 -1.18
C THR A 113 -12.23 -17.23 -0.72
N LEU A 114 -12.49 -16.65 0.44
CA LEU A 114 -11.51 -15.94 1.23
C LEU A 114 -10.49 -17.00 1.64
N VAL A 115 -9.29 -16.95 1.07
CA VAL A 115 -8.16 -17.70 1.60
C VAL A 115 -7.77 -17.02 2.91
N TYR A 116 -8.51 -17.33 3.98
CA TYR A 116 -8.04 -17.14 5.34
C TYR A 116 -6.94 -18.18 5.55
N GLN A 117 -5.72 -17.69 5.70
CA GLN A 117 -4.58 -18.48 6.11
C GLN A 117 -4.80 -18.83 7.58
N ASP A 118 -5.29 -20.05 7.81
CA ASP A 118 -5.65 -20.62 9.11
C ASP A 118 -4.37 -20.78 9.95
N PHE A 119 -4.12 -19.83 10.86
CA PHE A 119 -3.10 -19.99 11.90
C PHE A 119 -3.73 -20.83 13.02
N LYS A 120 -3.52 -22.14 12.93
CA LYS A 120 -3.91 -23.09 13.98
C LYS A 120 -3.00 -22.89 15.20
N GLY A 121 -3.46 -22.09 16.16
CA GLY A 121 -2.91 -22.03 17.51
C GLY A 121 -3.52 -23.16 18.34
N ASP A 122 -2.69 -24.12 18.75
CA ASP A 122 -3.05 -25.14 19.74
C ASP A 122 -3.20 -24.45 21.10
N GLU A 123 -4.45 -24.19 21.52
CA GLU A 123 -4.77 -23.88 22.90
C GLU A 123 -4.93 -25.20 23.66
N LYS A 124 -3.93 -25.53 24.49
CA LYS A 124 -4.08 -26.55 25.53
C LYS A 124 -4.60 -25.86 26.79
N GLU A 125 -5.85 -26.16 27.11
CA GLU A 125 -6.45 -25.91 28.41
C GLU A 125 -5.88 -26.93 29.41
N ASP A 126 -5.03 -26.49 30.33
CA ASP A 126 -4.80 -27.20 31.59
C ASP A 126 -5.31 -26.27 32.70
N SER A 127 -6.53 -26.56 33.16
CA SER A 127 -7.11 -26.05 34.40
C SER A 127 -6.60 -26.88 35.56
N ASP A 128 -5.84 -26.26 36.47
CA ASP A 128 -5.52 -26.63 37.86
C ASP A 128 -4.83 -25.36 38.42
N ASP A 129 -5.01 -24.79 39.61
CA ASP A 129 -5.70 -25.17 40.83
C ASP A 129 -5.72 -23.93 41.77
N GLU A 130 -6.72 -23.92 42.65
CA GLU A 130 -6.72 -23.38 44.03
C GLU A 130 -6.63 -21.86 44.34
N ASP A 131 -7.74 -21.38 44.91
CA ASP A 131 -7.87 -20.18 45.74
C ASP A 131 -6.87 -20.18 46.91
N THR A 132 -6.28 -19.01 47.20
CA THR A 132 -6.00 -18.61 48.58
C THR A 132 -5.91 -17.08 48.67
N ASP A 133 -6.80 -16.51 49.48
CA ASP A 133 -6.74 -15.16 50.03
C ASP A 133 -5.35 -14.90 50.64
N ASP A 134 -4.77 -13.72 50.38
CA ASP A 134 -4.15 -12.99 51.48
C ASP A 134 -4.06 -11.48 51.23
N THR A 135 -4.47 -10.79 52.28
CA THR A 135 -4.71 -9.36 52.44
C THR A 135 -3.40 -8.57 52.61
N ASP A 136 -3.54 -7.25 52.45
CA ASP A 136 -2.79 -6.18 53.11
C ASP A 136 -1.53 -5.54 52.46
N ASP A 137 -1.71 -4.23 52.26
CA ASP A 137 -0.87 -3.14 52.78
C ASP A 137 0.26 -2.52 51.93
N LYS A 138 -0.03 -1.27 51.53
CA LYS A 138 0.69 -0.01 51.87
C LYS A 138 1.00 0.89 50.68
N TYR A 139 0.19 1.95 50.61
CA TYR A 139 0.53 3.25 50.06
C TYR A 139 1.89 3.73 50.57
N ASN A 140 2.87 3.85 49.66
CA ASN A 140 4.03 4.69 49.87
C ASN A 140 3.97 5.89 48.92
N LYS A 141 3.41 7.00 49.42
CA LYS A 141 3.60 8.34 48.85
C LYS A 141 4.91 8.90 49.41
N GLY A 142 5.87 9.13 48.54
CA GLY A 142 7.07 9.93 48.73
C GLY A 142 7.87 9.80 47.44
N SER A 143 8.36 10.83 46.77
CA SER A 143 8.84 12.14 47.20
C SER A 143 9.02 12.96 45.92
N LEU A 144 8.78 14.27 45.98
CA LEU A 144 9.61 15.26 45.29
C LEU A 144 9.33 16.61 45.93
N PHE A 145 10.25 16.97 46.83
CA PHE A 145 10.68 18.36 47.01
C PHE A 145 11.38 18.83 45.73
#